data_AF-A0A924IXG5-F1
#
_entry.id   AF-A0A924IXG5-F1
#
_cell.length_a   1.000
_cell.length_b   1.000
_cell.length_c   1.000
_cell.angle_alpha   90.00
_cell.angle_beta   90.00
_cell.angle_gamma   90.00
#
_symmetry.space_group_name_H-M   'P 1'
#
loop_
_entity.id
_entity.type
_entity.pdbx_description
1 polymer ?
#
loop_
_entity_poly.entity_id
_entity_poly.type
_entity_poly.pdbx_seq_one_letter_code
_entity_poly.pdbx_strand_id
1 'polypeptide(L)' 'AALLKLLVEHEGEVVSREQILQIVWGYNVYPTTRTIDNFILNFRKYFEKDSRNPVHFHSIRGIGYKFTAK' A
#
# COMPACT_ATOMS: atom_id res chain seq x y z
N ALA A 1 1.81 -4.32 10.57
CA ALA A 1 0.79 -3.33 10.95
C ALA A 1 1.06 -1.93 10.38
N ALA A 2 2.31 -1.46 10.36
CA ALA A 2 2.66 -0.07 9.98
C ALA A 2 2.20 0.36 8.56
N LEU A 3 2.33 -0.49 7.53
CA LEU A 3 1.90 -0.11 6.17
C LEU A 3 0.39 0.12 6.05
N LEU A 4 -0.43 -0.79 6.59
CA LEU A 4 -1.88 -0.63 6.54
C LEU A 4 -2.31 0.63 7.31
N LYS A 5 -1.70 0.86 8.49
CA LYS A 5 -1.93 2.06 9.28
C LYS A 5 -1.62 3.34 8.47
N LEU A 6 -0.46 3.40 7.84
CA LEU A 6 -0.06 4.53 6.99
C LEU A 6 -1.10 4.81 5.88
N LEU A 7 -1.55 3.77 5.18
CA LEU A 7 -2.52 3.93 4.10
C LEU A 7 -3.89 4.40 4.61
N VAL A 8 -4.32 3.93 5.79
CA VAL A 8 -5.58 4.34 6.42
C VAL A 8 -5.50 5.78 6.93
N GLU A 9 -4.36 6.19 7.52
CA GLU A 9 -4.14 7.57 7.97
C GLU A 9 -4.10 8.56 6.80
N HIS A 10 -3.73 8.10 5.61
CA HIS A 10 -3.74 8.86 4.35
C HIS A 10 -4.90 8.44 3.42
N GLU A 11 -6.07 8.15 3.99
CA GLU A 11 -7.24 7.76 3.21
C GLU A 11 -7.56 8.81 2.12
N GLY A 12 -7.79 8.34 0.89
CA GLY A 12 -8.09 9.22 -0.23
C GLY A 12 -6.86 9.80 -0.93
N GLU A 13 -5.68 9.71 -0.33
CA GLU A 13 -4.43 10.23 -0.88
C GLU A 13 -3.59 9.14 -1.55
N VAL A 14 -2.70 9.55 -2.46
CA VAL A 14 -1.74 8.63 -3.09
C VAL A 14 -0.44 8.68 -2.29
N VAL A 15 -0.06 7.56 -1.69
CA VAL A 15 1.22 7.42 -0.99
C VAL A 15 2.22 6.75 -1.93
N SER A 16 3.37 7.40 -2.18
CA SER A 16 4.39 6.86 -3.09
C SER A 16 5.08 5.64 -2.51
N ARG A 17 5.67 4.80 -3.36
CA ARG A 17 6.44 3.63 -2.89
C ARG A 17 7.65 4.07 -2.05
N GLU A 18 8.30 5.15 -2.43
CA GLU A 18 9.45 5.73 -1.74
C GLU A 18 9.05 6.22 -0.34
N GLN A 19 7.91 6.92 -0.22
CA GLN A 19 7.37 7.37 1.06
C GLN A 19 7.02 6.17 1.96
N ILE A 20 6.38 5.15 1.38
CA ILE A 20 6.06 3.91 2.11
C ILE A 20 7.33 3.23 2.63
N LEU A 21 8.37 3.08 1.79
CA LEU A 21 9.65 2.49 2.19
C LEU A 21 10.26 3.27 3.35
N GLN A 22 10.32 4.60 3.22
CA GLN A 22 10.92 5.48 4.22
C GLN A 22 10.19 5.38 5.57
N ILE A 23 8.86 5.42 5.58
CA ILE A 23 8.08 5.48 6.83
C ILE A 23 7.99 4.11 7.51
N VAL A 24 7.85 3.03 6.74
CA VAL A 24 7.59 1.69 7.30
C VAL A 24 8.88 0.95 7.64
N TRP A 25 9.96 1.16 6.89
CA TRP A 25 11.23 0.44 7.06
C TRP A 25 12.42 1.33 7.46
N GLY A 26 12.32 2.65 7.27
CA GLY A 26 13.43 3.57 7.55
C GLY A 26 14.57 3.47 6.53
N TYR A 27 15.65 4.24 6.75
CA TYR A 27 16.81 4.31 5.85
C TYR A 27 17.78 3.13 5.95
N ASN A 28 17.67 2.29 6.99
CA ASN A 28 18.65 1.23 7.28
C ASN A 28 18.26 -0.15 6.74
N VAL A 29 17.12 -0.25 6.06
CA VAL A 29 16.67 -1.47 5.39
C VAL A 29 16.31 -1.09 3.97
N TYR A 30 16.77 -1.86 2.99
CA TYR A 30 16.43 -1.66 1.58
C TYR A 30 15.44 -2.74 1.10
N PRO A 31 14.17 -2.75 1.56
CA PRO A 31 13.15 -3.49 0.85
C PRO A 31 13.03 -2.91 -0.56
N THR A 32 12.84 -3.78 -1.53
CA THR A 32 12.53 -3.33 -2.88
C THR A 32 11.07 -2.86 -2.95
N THR A 33 10.73 -2.09 -3.97
CA THR A 33 9.33 -1.76 -4.31
C THR A 33 8.44 -3.00 -4.40
N ARG A 34 8.99 -4.16 -4.78
CA ARG A 34 8.29 -5.45 -4.80
C ARG A 34 7.80 -5.90 -3.43
N THR A 35 8.52 -5.57 -2.35
CA THR A 35 8.08 -5.90 -0.98
C THR A 35 6.76 -5.22 -0.68
N ILE A 36 6.61 -3.93 -1.03
CA ILE A 36 5.35 -3.19 -0.86
C ILE A 36 4.24 -3.86 -1.67
N ASP A 37 4.51 -4.19 -2.93
CA ASP A 37 3.52 -4.81 -3.82
C ASP A 37 3.00 -6.15 -3.24
N ASN A 38 3.86 -6.95 -2.60
CA ASN A 38 3.47 -8.19 -1.93
C ASN A 38 2.54 -7.94 -0.73
N PHE A 39 2.79 -6.90 0.07
CA PHE A 39 1.89 -6.54 1.15
C PHE A 39 0.54 -6.08 0.63
N ILE A 40 0.51 -5.25 -0.43
CA ILE A 40 -0.75 -4.83 -1.05
C ILE A 40 -1.52 -6.02 -1.62
N LEU A 41 -0.83 -6.97 -2.26
CA LEU A 41 -1.45 -8.21 -2.72
C LEU A 41 -2.09 -8.98 -1.56
N ASN A 42 -1.42 -9.06 -0.42
CA ASN A 42 -1.96 -9.72 0.77
C ASN A 42 -3.15 -8.95 1.34
N PHE A 43 -3.09 -7.62 1.44
CA PHE A 43 -4.24 -6.82 1.88
C PHE A 43 -5.44 -7.02 0.97
N ARG A 44 -5.25 -7.07 -0.35
CA ARG A 44 -6.34 -7.37 -1.28
C ARG A 44 -6.94 -8.75 -1.08
N LYS A 45 -6.16 -9.75 -0.66
CA LYS A 45 -6.70 -11.08 -0.32
C LYS A 45 -7.53 -11.07 0.96
N TYR A 46 -7.17 -10.24 1.93
CA TYR A 46 -7.84 -10.20 3.22
C TYR A 46 -9.06 -9.27 3.25
N PHE A 47 -9.02 -8.16 2.53
CA PHE A 47 -10.00 -7.07 2.67
C PHE A 47 -10.87 -6.87 1.42
N GLU A 48 -10.47 -7.37 0.24
CA GLU A 48 -11.28 -7.23 -0.96
C GLU A 48 -12.16 -8.46 -1.16
N LYS A 49 -13.41 -8.24 -1.57
CA LYS A 49 -14.29 -9.32 -2.00
C LYS A 49 -13.75 -10.03 -3.26
N ASP A 50 -13.14 -9.26 -4.16
CA ASP A 50 -12.41 -9.77 -5.33
C ASP A 50 -11.07 -9.04 -5.46
N SER A 51 -9.97 -9.75 -5.17
CA SER A 51 -8.63 -9.18 -5.23
C SER A 51 -8.19 -8.73 -6.63
N ARG A 52 -8.84 -9.20 -7.70
CA ARG A 52 -8.58 -8.77 -9.09
C ARG A 52 -9.26 -7.45 -9.42
N ASN A 53 -10.33 -7.12 -8.72
CA ASN A 53 -11.10 -5.89 -8.86
C ASN A 53 -11.15 -5.14 -7.51
N PRO A 54 -9.99 -4.64 -7.03
CA PRO A 54 -9.89 -4.02 -5.71
C PRO A 54 -10.66 -2.70 -5.65
N VAL A 55 -11.45 -2.51 -4.59
CA VAL A 55 -12.19 -1.26 -4.34
C VAL A 55 -11.61 -0.43 -3.20
N HIS A 56 -10.75 -1.02 -2.37
CA HIS A 56 -10.09 -0.36 -1.24
C HIS A 56 -8.65 0.01 -1.55
N PHE A 57 -7.86 -0.93 -2.11
CA PHE A 57 -6.43 -0.73 -2.35
C PHE A 57 -6.14 -0.47 -3.84
N HIS A 58 -6.01 0.80 -4.22
CA HIS A 58 -5.83 1.24 -5.61
C HIS A 58 -4.36 1.31 -6.01
N SER A 59 -4.03 0.71 -7.15
CA SER A 59 -2.68 0.84 -7.75
C SER A 59 -2.62 2.07 -8.65
N ILE A 60 -1.81 3.05 -8.28
CA ILE A 60 -1.53 4.21 -9.14
C ILE A 60 -0.21 3.94 -9.86
N ARG A 61 -0.32 3.59 -11.15
CA ARG A 61 0.83 3.14 -11.97
C ARG A 61 1.94 4.18 -11.97
N GLY A 62 3.16 3.75 -11.66
CA GLY A 62 4.34 4.62 -11.61
C GLY A 62 4.45 5.52 -10.38
N ILE A 63 3.44 5.56 -9.50
CA ILE A 63 3.44 6.45 -8.33
C ILE A 63 3.42 5.62 -7.04
N GLY A 64 2.36 4.87 -6.80
CA GLY A 64 2.19 4.23 -5.50
C GLY A 64 0.80 3.61 -5.31
N TYR A 65 0.30 3.77 -4.08
CA TYR A 65 -0.95 3.16 -3.65
C TYR A 65 -1.84 4.19 -2.98
N LYS A 66 -3.14 4.04 -3.19
CA LYS A 66 -4.17 4.83 -2.52
C LYS A 66 -5.13 3.89 -1.82
N PHE A 67 -5.52 4.25 -0.60
CA PHE A 67 -6.55 3.55 0.14
C PHE A 67 -7.85 4.37 0.16
N THR A 68 -8.98 3.67 0.12
CA THR A 68 -10.32 4.25 0.32
C THR A 68 -11.17 3.27 1.14
N ALA A 69 -11.83 3.74 2.19
CA ALA A 69 -12.84 2.95 2.89
C ALA A 69 -14.11 2.93 2.02
N LYS A 70 -14.58 1.74 1.63
CA LYS A 70 -15.76 1.57 0.79
C LYS A 70 -16.65 0.45 1.31
#